data_AF-A0A4Y7S790-F1
#
_entry.id   AF-A0A4Y7S790-F1
#
_cell.length_a   1.000
_cell.length_b   1.000
_cell.length_c   1.000
_cell.angle_alpha   90.00
_cell.angle_beta   90.00
_cell.angle_gamma   90.00
#
_symmetry.space_group_name_H-M   'P 1'
#
loop_
_entity.id
_entity.type
_entity.pdbx_description
1 polymer ?
#
loop_
_entity_poly.entity_id
_entity_poly.type
_entity_poly.pdbx_seq_one_letter_code
_entity_poly.pdbx_strand_id
1 'polypeptide(L)'
;FIDLVISRGDKNTKAFEEVLIRALYAIESWLKVFEERREEYGDDEDDDDDVIDPSRHLLHPLITRSLLPSVFHAFLQNRNVGDWLKHSEVYLLIVEVLKRFVDNGLRKVLDEPIVALHPDEDGGSPTPTWVAGGDLSARLKQGARPPRSIKALVTKLEEHRGPLMAFGANVKFPATKVKVNCLCDGISYLLLQQVVAWD
;
A
#
# COMPACT_ATOMS: atom_id res chain seq x y z
N PHE A 1 11.69 8.44 8.91
CA PHE A 1 11.06 9.69 8.44
C PHE A 1 9.54 9.55 8.29
N ILE A 2 9.03 8.58 7.53
CA ILE A 2 7.56 8.40 7.34
C ILE A 2 6.84 8.15 8.68
N ASP A 3 7.35 7.28 9.56
CA ASP A 3 6.78 7.09 10.91
C ASP A 3 6.76 8.37 11.77
N LEU A 4 7.76 9.24 11.56
CA LEU A 4 7.84 10.54 12.23
C LEU A 4 6.81 11.52 11.65
N VAL A 5 6.55 11.44 10.35
CA VAL A 5 5.53 12.26 9.67
C VAL A 5 4.12 11.84 10.10
N ILE A 6 3.88 10.54 10.22
CA ILE A 6 2.60 9.98 10.69
C ILE A 6 2.32 10.43 12.14
N SER A 7 3.35 10.44 13.01
CA SER A 7 3.19 10.76 14.43
C SER A 7 3.20 12.27 14.77
N ARG A 8 3.60 13.15 13.86
CA ARG A 8 3.67 14.61 14.11
C ARG A 8 2.66 15.41 13.28
N GLY A 9 2.20 16.53 13.83
CA GLY A 9 1.19 17.41 13.23
C GLY A 9 1.72 18.79 12.82
N ASP A 10 2.97 18.87 12.37
CA ASP A 10 3.61 20.15 12.02
C ASP A 10 3.36 20.56 10.57
N LYS A 11 3.58 21.84 10.22
CA LYS A 11 3.38 22.37 8.84
C LYS A 11 4.09 21.55 7.75
N ASN A 12 5.27 21.02 8.04
CA ASN A 12 6.03 20.19 7.10
C ASN A 12 5.37 18.83 6.84
N THR A 13 4.63 18.29 7.81
CA THR A 13 3.89 17.02 7.64
C THR A 13 2.69 17.18 6.72
N LYS A 14 2.03 18.34 6.74
CA LYS A 14 0.91 18.64 5.86
C LYS A 14 1.34 18.78 4.39
N ALA A 15 2.44 19.47 4.12
CA ALA A 15 2.97 19.59 2.75
C ALA A 15 3.38 18.23 2.17
N PHE A 16 4.00 17.38 2.99
CA PHE A 16 4.31 16.01 2.60
C PHE A 16 3.03 15.20 2.32
N GLU A 17 2.03 15.30 3.19
CA GLU A 17 0.75 14.62 3.02
C GLU A 17 0.06 15.03 1.70
N GLU A 18 0.03 16.31 1.37
CA GLU A 18 -0.52 16.79 0.09
C GLU A 18 0.24 16.23 -1.13
N VAL A 19 1.57 16.14 -1.06
CA VAL A 19 2.38 15.52 -2.11
C VAL A 19 2.09 14.02 -2.23
N LEU A 20 1.99 13.33 -1.09
CA LEU A 20 1.68 11.91 -1.05
C LEU A 20 0.29 11.63 -1.62
N ILE A 21 -0.72 12.42 -1.24
CA ILE A 21 -2.08 12.32 -1.78
C ILE A 21 -2.06 12.45 -3.30
N ARG A 22 -1.39 13.48 -3.84
CA ARG A 22 -1.27 13.67 -5.29
C ARG A 22 -0.56 12.52 -5.98
N ALA A 23 0.50 11.98 -5.38
CA ALA A 23 1.23 10.85 -5.92
C ALA A 23 0.37 9.58 -5.95
N LEU A 24 -0.37 9.30 -4.86
CA LEU A 24 -1.28 8.15 -4.79
C LEU A 24 -2.42 8.27 -5.80
N TYR A 25 -3.02 9.46 -5.94
CA TYR A 25 -4.01 9.72 -7.00
C TYR A 25 -3.44 9.49 -8.40
N ALA A 26 -2.22 9.95 -8.68
CA ALA A 26 -1.60 9.73 -9.97
C ALA A 26 -1.36 8.24 -10.25
N ILE A 27 -0.86 7.49 -9.26
CA ILE A 27 -0.67 6.04 -9.36
C ILE A 27 -1.99 5.33 -9.59
N GLU A 28 -3.01 5.67 -8.80
CA GLU A 28 -4.37 5.16 -8.91
C GLU A 28 -4.94 5.36 -10.32
N SER A 29 -4.82 6.57 -10.85
CA SER A 29 -5.35 6.91 -12.17
C SER A 29 -4.58 6.22 -13.30
N TRP A 30 -3.26 6.08 -13.16
CA TRP A 30 -2.45 5.32 -14.11
C TRP A 30 -2.85 3.85 -14.15
N LEU A 31 -3.05 3.21 -12.99
CA LEU A 31 -3.50 1.83 -12.92
C LEU A 31 -4.90 1.63 -13.50
N LYS A 32 -5.79 2.63 -13.36
CA LYS A 32 -7.11 2.61 -13.99
C LYS A 32 -7.03 2.58 -15.51
N VAL A 33 -6.11 3.35 -16.10
CA VAL A 33 -5.89 3.35 -17.56
C VAL A 33 -5.38 1.99 -18.04
N PHE A 34 -4.50 1.33 -17.26
CA PHE A 34 -4.03 -0.02 -17.60
C PHE A 34 -5.14 -1.08 -17.51
N GLU A 35 -6.05 -0.93 -16.54
CA GLU A 35 -7.23 -1.78 -16.37
C GLU A 35 -8.22 -1.61 -17.53
N GLU A 36 -8.61 -0.37 -17.87
CA GLU A 36 -9.53 -0.08 -18.97
C GLU A 36 -9.01 -0.61 -20.31
N ARG A 37 -7.70 -0.46 -20.57
CA ARG A 37 -7.07 -1.08 -21.75
C ARG A 37 -7.14 -2.60 -21.74
N ARG A 38 -7.12 -3.26 -20.56
CA ARG A 38 -7.25 -4.73 -20.50
C ARG A 38 -8.62 -5.17 -21.00
N GLU A 39 -9.66 -4.48 -20.54
CA GLU A 39 -11.04 -4.80 -20.89
C GLU A 39 -11.33 -4.51 -22.36
N GLU A 40 -10.67 -3.50 -22.95
CA GLU A 40 -10.83 -3.14 -24.36
C GLU A 40 -10.21 -4.17 -25.33
N TYR A 41 -9.06 -4.76 -24.99
CA TYR A 41 -8.34 -5.67 -25.90
C TYR A 41 -8.66 -7.16 -25.71
N GLY A 42 -9.37 -7.56 -24.64
CA GLY A 42 -9.74 -8.96 -24.38
C GLY A 42 -8.55 -9.87 -24.03
N ASP A 43 -8.71 -10.73 -23.02
CA ASP A 43 -7.80 -11.88 -22.83
C ASP A 43 -8.19 -12.95 -23.86
N ASP A 44 -7.89 -12.74 -25.13
CA ASP A 44 -7.95 -13.81 -26.13
C ASP A 44 -6.73 -14.71 -25.88
N GLU A 45 -6.91 -15.76 -25.07
CA GLU A 45 -5.88 -16.73 -24.68
C GLU A 45 -5.38 -17.61 -25.85
N ASP A 46 -5.85 -17.41 -27.09
CA ASP A 46 -5.69 -18.37 -28.18
C ASP A 46 -4.89 -17.89 -29.42
N ASP A 47 -4.37 -16.66 -29.51
CA ASP A 47 -3.58 -16.25 -30.68
C ASP A 47 -2.28 -15.49 -30.32
N ASP A 48 -1.15 -16.12 -30.66
CA ASP A 48 0.18 -15.57 -30.94
C ASP A 48 0.55 -14.19 -30.31
N ASP A 49 1.20 -14.25 -29.15
CA ASP A 49 2.36 -13.45 -28.63
C ASP A 49 2.51 -11.92 -28.84
N ASP A 50 1.61 -11.16 -29.49
CA ASP A 50 1.99 -9.82 -30.02
C ASP A 50 1.26 -8.58 -29.47
N VAL A 51 0.37 -8.65 -28.46
CA VAL A 51 -0.18 -7.42 -27.84
C VAL A 51 -0.32 -7.48 -26.31
N ILE A 52 0.64 -8.09 -25.61
CA ILE A 52 0.83 -7.73 -24.20
C ILE A 52 1.45 -6.33 -24.21
N ASP A 53 0.72 -5.30 -23.76
CA ASP A 53 1.25 -3.94 -23.57
C ASP A 53 2.66 -4.05 -22.96
N PRO A 54 3.73 -3.69 -23.71
CA PRO A 54 5.11 -3.88 -23.28
C PRO A 54 5.43 -3.14 -21.98
N SER A 55 4.55 -2.26 -21.52
CA SER A 55 4.71 -1.51 -20.29
C SER A 55 4.23 -2.28 -19.06
N ARG A 56 3.37 -3.30 -19.22
CA ARG A 56 2.75 -4.04 -18.10
C ARG A 56 3.73 -4.87 -17.30
N HIS A 57 4.65 -5.55 -17.98
CA HIS A 57 5.69 -6.34 -17.31
C HIS A 57 6.64 -5.46 -16.47
N LEU A 58 6.66 -4.14 -16.72
CA LEU A 58 7.45 -3.17 -15.95
C LEU A 58 6.74 -2.69 -14.69
N LEU A 59 5.41 -2.80 -14.58
CA LEU A 59 4.66 -2.33 -13.40
C LEU A 59 5.09 -3.03 -12.13
N HIS A 60 5.19 -4.36 -12.18
CA HIS A 60 5.63 -5.16 -11.05
C HIS A 60 7.01 -4.74 -10.52
N PRO A 61 8.11 -4.81 -11.31
CA PRO A 61 9.43 -4.40 -10.83
C PRO A 61 9.52 -2.91 -10.46
N LEU A 62 8.74 -2.04 -11.11
CA LEU A 62 8.70 -0.60 -10.77
C LEU A 62 8.09 -0.39 -9.39
N ILE A 63 6.98 -1.04 -9.08
CA ILE A 63 6.32 -0.91 -7.77
C ILE A 63 7.19 -1.51 -6.67
N THR A 64 7.70 -2.74 -6.85
CA THR A 64 8.56 -3.42 -5.87
C THR A 64 9.80 -2.61 -5.52
N ARG A 65 10.42 -1.95 -6.51
CA ARG A 65 11.63 -1.15 -6.31
C ARG A 65 11.38 0.28 -5.86
N SER A 66 10.13 0.73 -5.93
CA SER A 66 9.76 2.07 -5.47
C SER A 66 9.72 2.13 -3.93
N LEU A 67 9.57 3.35 -3.39
CA LEU A 67 9.32 3.56 -1.97
C LEU A 67 7.85 3.28 -1.58
N LEU A 68 6.97 2.97 -2.53
CA LEU A 68 5.54 2.81 -2.30
C LEU A 68 5.22 1.67 -1.32
N PRO A 69 5.83 0.46 -1.42
CA PRO A 69 5.61 -0.59 -0.42
C PRO A 69 6.02 -0.16 0.99
N SER A 70 7.10 0.62 1.12
CA SER A 70 7.55 1.16 2.41
C SER A 70 6.58 2.19 2.98
N VAL A 71 5.98 3.04 2.13
CA VAL A 71 4.92 3.98 2.53
C VAL A 71 3.70 3.22 3.02
N PHE A 72 3.22 2.23 2.27
CA PHE A 72 2.08 1.41 2.67
C PHE A 72 2.34 0.69 3.99
N HIS A 73 3.54 0.13 4.16
CA HIS A 73 3.94 -0.49 5.42
C HIS A 73 3.81 0.47 6.61
N ALA A 74 4.36 1.68 6.51
CA ALA A 74 4.35 2.64 7.60
C ALA A 74 2.91 3.06 8.00
N PHE A 75 2.04 3.31 7.02
CA PHE A 75 0.64 3.66 7.29
C PHE A 75 -0.15 2.48 7.84
N LEU A 76 -0.12 1.31 7.18
CA LEU A 76 -0.93 0.16 7.57
C LEU A 76 -0.50 -0.46 8.90
N GLN A 77 0.76 -0.31 9.30
CA GLN A 77 1.22 -0.74 10.62
C GLN A 77 0.74 0.17 11.76
N ASN A 78 0.35 1.43 11.49
CA ASN A 78 0.01 2.37 12.54
C ASN A 78 -1.26 1.94 13.28
N ARG A 79 -1.18 1.80 14.61
CA ARG A 79 -2.30 1.39 15.47
C ARG A 79 -3.06 2.56 16.11
N ASN A 80 -2.62 3.79 15.89
CA ASN A 80 -3.23 4.98 16.48
C ASN A 80 -4.46 5.44 15.70
N VAL A 81 -5.65 5.25 16.28
CA VAL A 81 -6.94 5.67 15.68
C VAL A 81 -6.98 7.16 15.35
N GLY A 82 -6.34 8.03 16.15
CA GLY A 82 -6.29 9.47 15.89
C GLY A 82 -5.57 9.81 14.59
N ASP A 83 -4.47 9.11 14.30
CA ASP A 83 -3.70 9.29 13.07
C ASP A 83 -4.46 8.77 11.85
N TRP A 84 -5.21 7.66 12.00
CA TRP A 84 -6.10 7.14 10.96
C TRP A 84 -7.16 8.16 10.54
N LEU A 85 -7.71 8.89 11.49
CA LEU A 85 -8.71 9.92 11.20
C LEU A 85 -8.10 11.19 10.62
N LYS A 86 -6.96 11.61 11.19
CA LYS A 86 -6.20 12.77 10.72
C LYS A 86 -5.79 12.60 9.26
N HIS A 87 -5.26 11.43 8.92
CA HIS A 87 -4.76 11.08 7.59
C HIS A 87 -5.73 10.21 6.79
N SER A 88 -7.03 10.32 7.08
CA SER A 88 -8.09 9.47 6.51
C SER A 88 -8.07 9.40 4.99
N GLU A 89 -7.79 10.52 4.32
CA GLU A 89 -7.68 10.59 2.86
C GLU A 89 -6.52 9.73 2.34
N VAL A 90 -5.36 9.75 3.00
CA VAL A 90 -4.22 8.91 2.64
C VAL A 90 -4.57 7.43 2.79
N TYR A 91 -5.19 7.03 3.91
CA TYR A 91 -5.60 5.64 4.11
C TYR A 91 -6.59 5.15 3.06
N LEU A 92 -7.59 5.98 2.71
CA LEU A 92 -8.55 5.64 1.66
C LEU A 92 -7.87 5.49 0.30
N LEU A 93 -6.91 6.36 -0.04
CA LEU A 93 -6.14 6.24 -1.27
C LEU A 93 -5.23 5.01 -1.29
N ILE A 94 -4.62 4.65 -0.16
CA ILE A 94 -3.85 3.41 -0.04
C ILE A 94 -4.74 2.21 -0.33
N VAL A 95 -5.95 2.15 0.27
CA VAL A 95 -6.93 1.09 0.00
C VAL A 95 -7.25 1.01 -1.50
N GLU A 96 -7.50 2.15 -2.12
CA GLU A 96 -7.91 2.26 -3.53
C GLU A 96 -6.79 1.87 -4.51
N VAL A 97 -5.53 2.19 -4.20
CA VAL A 97 -4.37 1.74 -4.97
C VAL A 97 -4.14 0.23 -4.80
N LEU A 98 -4.27 -0.29 -3.58
CA LEU A 98 -4.14 -1.73 -3.32
C LEU A 98 -5.20 -2.53 -4.05
N LYS A 99 -6.44 -2.04 -4.10
CA LYS A 99 -7.51 -2.61 -4.92
C LYS A 99 -7.05 -2.77 -6.37
N ARG A 100 -6.57 -1.68 -6.97
CA ARG A 100 -6.12 -1.69 -8.36
C ARG A 100 -4.91 -2.57 -8.62
N PHE A 101 -4.05 -2.81 -7.63
CA PHE A 101 -2.98 -3.81 -7.80
C PHE A 101 -3.57 -5.19 -8.06
N VAL A 102 -4.63 -5.56 -7.34
CA VAL A 102 -5.32 -6.85 -7.54
C VAL A 102 -5.95 -6.92 -8.92
N ASP A 103 -6.65 -5.86 -9.31
CA ASP A 103 -7.39 -5.78 -10.57
C ASP A 103 -6.45 -5.78 -11.80
N ASN A 104 -5.23 -5.24 -11.63
CA ASN A 104 -4.16 -5.26 -12.64
C ASN A 104 -3.25 -6.51 -12.59
N GLY A 105 -3.61 -7.55 -11.82
CA GLY A 105 -2.80 -8.79 -11.74
C GLY A 105 -1.46 -8.63 -11.00
N LEU A 106 -1.24 -7.53 -10.28
CA LEU A 106 -0.02 -7.23 -9.52
C LEU A 106 -0.02 -7.87 -8.12
N ARG A 107 -0.77 -8.97 -7.94
CA ARG A 107 -0.93 -9.66 -6.65
C ARG A 107 0.41 -10.07 -6.03
N LYS A 108 1.37 -10.50 -6.86
CA LYS A 108 2.72 -10.88 -6.43
C LYS A 108 3.43 -9.78 -5.62
N VAL A 109 3.22 -8.51 -5.97
CA VAL A 109 3.77 -7.36 -5.23
C VAL A 109 3.30 -7.34 -3.77
N LEU A 110 2.09 -7.83 -3.49
CA LEU A 110 1.51 -7.85 -2.14
C LEU A 110 2.13 -8.93 -1.25
N ASP A 111 2.54 -10.05 -1.85
CA ASP A 111 3.27 -11.14 -1.20
C ASP A 111 4.75 -10.81 -1.04
N GLU A 112 5.25 -9.89 -1.88
CA GLU A 112 6.65 -9.57 -1.89
C GLU A 112 7.13 -8.93 -0.59
N PRO A 113 8.36 -9.25 -0.20
CA PRO A 113 8.95 -8.66 0.97
C PRO A 113 9.18 -7.14 0.80
N ILE A 114 8.84 -6.34 1.82
CA ILE A 114 9.00 -4.89 1.74
C ILE A 114 10.45 -4.49 2.02
N VAL A 115 11.13 -3.98 0.99
CA VAL A 115 12.52 -3.52 1.03
C VAL A 115 12.56 -1.98 1.10
N ALA A 116 13.42 -1.45 1.98
CA ALA A 116 13.85 -0.05 1.99
C ALA A 116 15.20 0.10 1.28
N LEU A 117 15.31 1.11 0.44
CA LEU A 117 16.59 1.55 -0.10
C LEU A 117 17.23 2.47 0.93
N HIS A 118 18.31 2.02 1.57
CA HIS A 118 19.13 2.88 2.40
C HIS A 118 20.26 3.45 1.53
N PRO A 119 20.48 4.78 1.54
CA PRO A 119 21.69 5.33 0.94
C PRO A 119 22.88 4.84 1.75
N ASP A 120 23.85 4.22 1.08
CA ASP A 120 25.11 3.83 1.72
C ASP A 120 25.80 5.12 2.22
N GLU A 121 26.15 5.15 3.51
CA GLU A 121 26.85 6.30 4.12
C GLU A 121 28.24 6.54 3.49
N ASP A 122 28.77 5.54 2.77
CA ASP A 122 30.10 5.56 2.13
C ASP A 122 30.09 5.87 0.62
N GLY A 123 28.97 6.35 0.06
CA GLY A 123 28.88 6.73 -1.36
C GLY A 123 28.79 5.54 -2.34
N GLY A 124 28.44 4.36 -1.83
CA GLY A 124 28.13 3.16 -2.59
C GLY A 124 26.74 3.19 -3.25
N SER A 125 26.49 2.22 -4.14
CA SER A 125 25.17 2.02 -4.73
C SER A 125 24.19 1.62 -3.62
N PRO A 126 22.99 2.24 -3.51
CA PRO A 126 22.06 2.00 -2.42
C PRO A 126 21.82 0.50 -2.18
N THR A 127 22.14 0.03 -0.97
CA THR A 127 21.97 -1.38 -0.63
C THR A 127 20.50 -1.64 -0.25
N PRO A 128 19.80 -2.61 -0.87
CA PRO A 128 18.46 -2.98 -0.45
C PRO A 128 18.49 -3.59 0.95
N THR A 129 17.83 -2.93 1.89
CA THR A 129 17.75 -3.34 3.31
C THR A 129 16.30 -3.55 3.69
N TRP A 130 16.00 -4.51 4.56
CA TRP A 130 14.63 -4.72 5.02
C TRP A 130 14.11 -3.49 5.77
N VAL A 131 12.83 -3.13 5.60
CA VAL A 131 12.20 -2.07 6.42
C VAL A 131 12.28 -2.38 7.93
N ALA A 132 12.38 -3.66 8.29
CA ALA A 132 12.57 -4.12 9.68
C ALA A 132 14.03 -4.10 10.17
N GLY A 133 14.96 -3.53 9.39
CA GLY A 133 16.40 -3.48 9.67
C GLY A 133 17.14 -4.76 9.27
N GLY A 134 18.28 -4.57 8.59
CA GLY A 134 19.25 -5.62 8.26
C GLY A 134 19.39 -5.91 6.77
N ASP A 135 20.58 -6.39 6.40
CA ASP A 135 20.92 -6.81 5.03
C ASP A 135 20.05 -8.00 4.58
N LEU A 136 19.44 -7.82 3.40
CA LEU A 136 18.64 -8.80 2.68
C LEU A 136 19.38 -10.13 2.52
N SER A 137 20.65 -10.07 2.12
CA SER A 137 21.45 -11.25 1.75
C SER A 137 21.85 -12.09 2.96
N ALA A 138 22.14 -11.44 4.10
CA ALA A 138 22.56 -12.08 5.33
C ALA A 138 21.41 -12.81 6.03
N ARG A 139 20.18 -12.25 6.02
CA ARG A 139 19.04 -12.84 6.73
C ARG A 139 18.35 -13.98 5.97
N LEU A 140 18.35 -13.94 4.63
CA LEU A 140 17.90 -15.05 3.78
C LEU A 140 18.73 -16.32 4.03
N LYS A 141 20.06 -16.16 4.21
CA LYS A 141 20.97 -17.27 4.55
C LYS A 141 20.73 -17.85 5.95
N GLN A 142 20.06 -17.13 6.84
CA GLN A 142 19.81 -17.54 8.23
C GLN A 142 18.42 -18.17 8.46
N GLY A 143 17.63 -18.40 7.40
CA GLY A 143 16.29 -18.99 7.53
C GLY A 143 15.31 -18.11 8.32
N ALA A 144 15.55 -16.79 8.38
CA ALA A 144 14.69 -15.86 9.08
C ALA A 144 13.30 -15.81 8.44
N ARG A 145 12.25 -15.71 9.28
CA ARG A 145 10.84 -15.64 8.89
C ARG A 145 10.65 -14.59 7.77
N PRO A 146 9.82 -14.87 6.74
CA PRO A 146 9.65 -13.95 5.63
C PRO A 146 9.24 -12.56 6.15
N PRO A 147 9.76 -11.49 5.54
CA PRO A 147 9.55 -10.12 6.00
C PRO A 147 8.07 -9.73 5.94
N ARG A 148 7.73 -8.63 6.62
CA ARG A 148 6.35 -8.10 6.62
C ARG A 148 5.98 -7.71 5.19
N SER A 149 5.15 -8.52 4.54
CA SER A 149 4.55 -8.21 3.25
C SER A 149 3.32 -7.32 3.45
N ILE A 150 2.86 -6.65 2.39
CA ILE A 150 1.63 -5.86 2.44
C ILE A 150 0.45 -6.79 2.76
N LYS A 151 0.42 -7.99 2.16
CA LYS A 151 -0.60 -9.01 2.44
C LYS A 151 -0.74 -9.30 3.93
N ALA A 152 0.39 -9.53 4.61
CA ALA A 152 0.42 -9.82 6.03
C ALA A 152 -0.04 -8.64 6.92
N LEU A 153 0.12 -7.39 6.46
CA LEU A 153 -0.41 -6.21 7.13
C LEU A 153 -1.91 -6.09 6.93
N VAL A 154 -2.40 -6.30 5.72
CA VAL A 154 -3.83 -6.23 5.39
C VAL A 154 -4.63 -7.25 6.22
N THR A 155 -4.12 -8.47 6.42
CA THR A 155 -4.79 -9.49 7.25
C THR A 155 -4.96 -9.05 8.71
N LYS A 156 -4.12 -8.13 9.20
CA LYS A 156 -4.20 -7.60 10.56
C LYS A 156 -5.08 -6.36 10.68
N LEU A 157 -5.56 -5.80 9.57
CA LEU A 157 -6.38 -4.57 9.62
C LEU A 157 -7.72 -4.77 10.32
N GLU A 158 -8.23 -5.99 10.42
CA GLU A 158 -9.44 -6.27 11.21
C GLU A 158 -9.26 -5.84 12.68
N GLU A 159 -8.04 -5.92 13.22
CA GLU A 159 -7.70 -5.46 14.58
C GLU A 159 -7.98 -3.95 14.76
N HIS A 160 -8.00 -3.16 13.68
CA HIS A 160 -8.18 -1.71 13.70
C HIS A 160 -9.66 -1.30 13.60
N ARG A 161 -10.53 -2.17 13.06
CA ARG A 161 -11.95 -1.86 12.82
C ARG A 161 -12.74 -1.65 14.11
N GLY A 162 -12.53 -2.51 15.12
CA GLY A 162 -13.17 -2.40 16.43
C GLY A 162 -12.89 -1.05 17.12
N PRO A 163 -11.61 -0.66 17.30
CA PRO A 163 -11.25 0.66 17.83
C PRO A 163 -11.81 1.85 17.05
N LEU A 164 -11.81 1.79 15.71
CA LEU A 164 -12.39 2.84 14.85
C LEU A 164 -13.90 2.97 15.06
N MET A 165 -14.63 1.86 15.08
CA MET A 165 -16.08 1.85 15.31
C MET A 165 -16.44 2.34 16.71
N ALA A 166 -15.70 1.92 17.74
CA ALA A 166 -15.88 2.40 19.10
C ALA A 166 -15.64 3.92 19.21
N PHE A 167 -14.66 4.45 18.48
CA PHE A 167 -14.46 5.90 18.37
C PHE A 167 -15.65 6.57 17.67
N GLY A 168 -16.09 6.06 16.52
CA GLY A 168 -17.21 6.60 15.74
C GLY A 168 -18.54 6.64 16.50
N ALA A 169 -18.79 5.67 17.39
CA ALA A 169 -19.97 5.65 18.25
C ALA A 169 -20.02 6.84 19.23
N ASN A 170 -18.86 7.29 19.71
CA ASN A 170 -18.72 8.36 20.68
C ASN A 170 -18.64 9.77 20.05
N VAL A 171 -18.35 9.83 18.75
CA VAL A 171 -18.27 11.09 17.99
C VAL A 171 -19.66 11.68 17.80
N LYS A 172 -19.83 12.97 18.08
CA LYS A 172 -21.07 13.71 17.78
C LYS A 172 -21.08 14.38 16.40
N PHE A 173 -19.90 14.64 15.84
CA PHE A 173 -19.75 15.36 14.58
C PHE A 173 -20.01 14.46 13.36
N PRO A 174 -21.02 14.76 12.52
CA PRO A 174 -21.40 13.88 11.42
C PRO A 174 -20.30 13.58 10.42
N ALA A 175 -19.50 14.59 10.02
CA ALA A 175 -18.45 14.36 9.02
C ALA A 175 -17.34 13.41 9.53
N THR A 176 -17.05 13.43 10.83
CA THR A 176 -16.11 12.47 11.43
C THR A 176 -16.70 11.05 11.46
N LYS A 177 -18.01 10.89 11.68
CA LYS A 177 -18.67 9.57 11.55
C LYS A 177 -18.58 9.02 10.13
N VAL A 178 -18.81 9.86 9.12
CA VAL A 178 -18.65 9.47 7.71
C VAL A 178 -17.23 8.97 7.45
N LYS A 179 -16.21 9.69 7.91
CA LYS A 179 -14.82 9.25 7.78
C LYS A 179 -14.54 7.91 8.44
N VAL A 180 -15.02 7.69 9.67
CA VAL A 180 -14.88 6.41 10.37
C VAL A 180 -15.51 5.28 9.56
N ASN A 181 -16.73 5.48 9.06
CA ASN A 181 -17.44 4.49 8.27
C ASN A 181 -16.68 4.17 6.98
N CYS A 182 -16.27 5.18 6.21
CA CYS A 182 -15.48 4.98 4.99
C CYS A 182 -14.18 4.21 5.25
N LEU A 183 -13.48 4.49 6.36
CA LEU A 183 -12.28 3.73 6.74
C LEU A 183 -12.61 2.27 7.08
N CYS A 184 -13.69 2.02 7.83
CA CYS A 184 -14.12 0.67 8.16
C CYS A 184 -14.58 -0.11 6.93
N ASP A 185 -15.26 0.55 5.99
CA ASP A 185 -15.68 -0.01 4.71
C ASP A 185 -14.45 -0.36 3.85
N GLY A 186 -13.46 0.55 3.78
CA GLY A 186 -12.20 0.30 3.09
C GLY A 186 -11.40 -0.87 3.66
N ILE A 187 -11.32 -0.99 4.99
CA ILE A 187 -10.70 -2.16 5.66
C ILE A 187 -11.46 -3.44 5.29
N SER A 188 -12.79 -3.41 5.41
CA SER A 188 -13.64 -4.59 5.11
C SER A 188 -13.48 -5.02 3.65
N TYR A 189 -13.39 -4.06 2.73
CA TYR A 189 -13.14 -4.31 1.32
C TYR A 189 -11.79 -4.98 1.08
N LEU A 190 -10.69 -4.47 1.66
CA LEU A 190 -9.38 -5.09 1.53
C LEU A 190 -9.36 -6.53 2.06
N LEU A 191 -10.03 -6.77 3.19
CA LEU A 191 -10.13 -8.12 3.78
C LEU A 191 -10.93 -9.07 2.87
N LEU A 192 -12.04 -8.61 2.30
CA LEU A 192 -12.82 -9.37 1.33
C LEU A 192 -12.02 -9.67 0.05
N GLN A 193 -11.25 -8.70 -0.45
CA GLN A 193 -10.35 -8.94 -1.58
C GLN A 193 -9.30 -10.00 -1.27
N GLN A 194 -8.80 -10.11 -0.03
CA GLN A 194 -7.91 -11.23 0.32
C GLN A 194 -8.60 -12.57 0.09
N VAL A 195 -9.85 -12.70 0.55
CA VAL A 195 -10.61 -13.95 0.51
C VAL A 195 -11.03 -14.32 -0.90
N VAL A 196 -11.43 -13.34 -1.72
CA VAL A 196 -11.96 -13.59 -3.07
C VAL A 196 -10.85 -13.66 -4.12
N ALA A 197 -9.76 -12.92 -3.90
CA ALA A 197 -8.77 -12.65 -4.93
C ALA A 197 -7.33 -12.96 -4.53
N TRP A 198 -6.99 -13.34 -3.29
CA TRP A 198 -5.58 -13.64 -2.94
C TRP A 198 -5.31 -15.11 -2.60
N ASP A 199 -6.29 -15.97 -2.83
CA ASP A 199 -6.18 -17.44 -2.82
C ASP A 199 -5.91 -17.99 -4.24
#